data_AF-A0A8C2STH5-F1
#
_entry.id   AF-A0A8C2STH5-F1
#
_cell.length_a   1.000
_cell.length_b   1.000
_cell.length_c   1.000
_cell.angle_alpha   90.00
_cell.angle_beta   90.00
_cell.angle_gamma   90.00
#
_symmetry.space_group_name_H-M   'P 1'
#
loop_
_entity.id
_entity.type
_entity.pdbx_description
1 polymer ?
#
loop_
_entity_poly.entity_id
_entity_poly.type
_entity_poly.pdbx_seq_one_letter_code
_entity_poly.pdbx_strand_id
1 'polypeptide(L)'
;MGTMGDLWGPIGPYRGQWGSIGPYRDIGVTVFPLYPEGGPISASRSQKGSVLYPFGYGVGDATTPHEDDGMSPEIPLTETFSFYGRPYRSLYVNNNGVVSFGTGVPEFTPHPFPLDGHRPFVAPYWADVDTRLGGDVFYRETRDPNVLNRVRRDIDPITDPIEPDPKPTWAFIATWDRVPFYGAASNKVNTFQAVLATNGVTSFIILNYGDIEWTTGIANQGDPHTGLGGIPAQAGFNSGDDVHYYNIPGSRTAAILRINQTSNVGIRGRWVFRVDEFTATEGPPGSPPDPITGPQNPIEDPITSL
;
A
#
# COMPACT_ATOMS: atom_id res chain seq x y z
N MET A 1 54.05 43.56 -22.34
CA MET A 1 53.27 44.23 -23.40
C MET A 1 53.03 43.18 -24.48
N GLY A 2 51.89 42.48 -24.50
CA GLY A 2 50.68 42.85 -25.28
C GLY A 2 50.96 42.62 -26.78
N THR A 3 50.28 41.77 -27.54
CA THR A 3 48.81 41.58 -27.65
C THR A 3 48.41 40.19 -28.16
N MET A 4 47.19 39.77 -27.78
CA MET A 4 46.45 38.57 -28.17
C MET A 4 45.94 38.63 -29.61
N GLY A 5 45.84 37.45 -30.26
CA GLY A 5 45.08 37.22 -31.48
C GLY A 5 43.86 36.33 -31.21
N ASP A 6 42.77 36.68 -31.89
CA ASP A 6 41.43 36.08 -31.81
C ASP A 6 41.35 34.64 -32.31
N LEU A 7 40.53 33.81 -31.64
CA LEU A 7 39.93 32.60 -32.22
C LEU A 7 38.54 32.37 -31.58
N TRP A 8 37.50 32.76 -32.31
CA TRP A 8 36.12 32.26 -32.12
C TRP A 8 35.83 31.22 -33.21
N GLY A 9 35.42 30.01 -32.80
CA GLY A 9 34.90 28.95 -33.66
C GLY A 9 33.65 28.31 -33.03
N PRO A 10 32.71 27.77 -33.82
CA PRO A 10 31.35 27.51 -33.37
C PRO A 10 31.18 26.23 -32.53
N ILE A 11 30.23 26.30 -31.59
CA ILE A 11 29.85 25.26 -30.63
C ILE A 11 28.99 24.22 -31.35
N GLY A 12 29.49 22.99 -31.50
CA GLY A 12 28.71 21.84 -31.97
C GLY A 12 27.94 21.16 -30.83
N PRO A 13 26.78 20.53 -31.08
CA PRO A 13 25.97 19.94 -30.02
C PRO A 13 26.56 18.61 -29.55
N TYR A 14 26.78 18.51 -28.23
CA TYR A 14 27.08 17.24 -27.54
C TYR A 14 25.89 16.29 -27.69
N ARG A 15 26.07 15.19 -28.43
CA ARG A 15 25.20 14.01 -28.37
C ARG A 15 25.58 13.18 -27.15
N GLY A 16 24.89 13.39 -26.03
CA GLY A 16 24.85 12.43 -24.94
C GLY A 16 24.02 11.21 -25.35
N GLN A 17 24.62 10.03 -25.32
CA GLN A 17 23.92 8.76 -25.47
C GLN A 17 23.02 8.55 -24.25
N TRP A 18 21.71 8.60 -24.45
CA TRP A 18 20.74 8.11 -23.48
C TRP A 18 20.77 6.59 -23.50
N GLY A 19 21.26 5.98 -22.41
CA GLY A 19 21.04 4.57 -22.14
C GLY A 19 19.53 4.32 -22.00
N SER A 20 19.02 3.38 -22.78
CA SER A 20 17.63 2.93 -22.74
C SER A 20 17.30 2.39 -21.35
N ILE A 21 16.54 3.14 -20.57
CA ILE A 21 15.86 2.65 -19.37
C ILE A 21 14.77 1.69 -19.88
N GLY A 22 14.78 0.46 -19.38
CA GLY A 22 13.83 -0.59 -19.79
C GLY A 22 12.36 -0.17 -19.60
N PRO A 23 11.42 -0.79 -20.33
CA PRO A 23 10.04 -0.34 -20.35
C PRO A 23 9.36 -0.63 -19.01
N TYR A 24 8.97 0.45 -18.32
CA TYR A 24 8.02 0.42 -17.22
C TYR A 24 6.73 -0.26 -17.70
N ARG A 25 6.31 -1.33 -17.01
CA ARG A 25 4.96 -1.86 -17.17
C ARG A 25 4.02 -0.97 -16.38
N ASP A 26 3.14 -0.28 -17.11
CA ASP A 26 2.02 0.47 -16.56
C ASP A 26 1.29 -0.39 -15.52
N ILE A 27 1.24 0.05 -14.25
CA ILE A 27 0.60 -0.69 -13.15
C ILE A 27 -0.92 -0.50 -13.30
N GLY A 28 -1.48 -1.15 -14.31
CA GLY A 28 -2.90 -1.09 -14.64
C GLY A 28 -3.75 -1.58 -13.47
N VAL A 29 -4.47 -0.66 -12.82
CA VAL A 29 -5.44 -1.01 -11.78
C VAL A 29 -6.64 -1.66 -12.45
N THR A 30 -6.90 -2.92 -12.16
CA THR A 30 -8.09 -3.61 -12.67
C THR A 30 -9.25 -3.39 -11.70
N VAL A 31 -10.19 -2.52 -12.07
CA VAL A 31 -11.48 -2.36 -11.38
C VAL A 31 -12.50 -3.25 -12.06
N PHE A 32 -12.99 -4.28 -11.36
CA PHE A 32 -14.03 -5.15 -11.89
C PHE A 32 -15.42 -4.45 -11.83
N PRO A 33 -16.21 -4.43 -12.92
CA PRO A 33 -17.57 -3.91 -12.87
C PRO A 33 -18.47 -4.77 -11.96
N LEU A 34 -19.44 -4.13 -11.31
CA LEU A 34 -20.51 -4.81 -10.59
C LEU A 34 -21.41 -5.50 -11.63
N TYR A 35 -21.41 -6.83 -11.68
CA TYR A 35 -22.31 -7.56 -12.56
C TYR A 35 -23.75 -7.45 -12.03
N PRO A 36 -24.72 -6.98 -12.83
CA PRO A 36 -26.13 -7.16 -12.51
C PRO A 36 -26.50 -8.64 -12.62
N GLU A 37 -27.38 -9.09 -11.74
CA GLU A 37 -27.78 -10.50 -11.62
C GLU A 37 -28.37 -11.08 -12.93
N GLY A 38 -27.91 -12.26 -13.33
CA GLY A 38 -28.65 -13.17 -14.21
C GLY A 38 -27.91 -13.69 -15.45
N GLY A 39 -27.40 -14.92 -15.39
CA GLY A 39 -27.01 -15.72 -16.56
C GLY A 39 -25.91 -16.76 -16.27
N PRO A 40 -26.04 -18.03 -16.67
CA PRO A 40 -25.10 -19.07 -16.26
C PRO A 40 -23.86 -19.03 -17.15
N ILE A 41 -22.73 -18.67 -16.56
CA ILE A 41 -21.42 -18.88 -17.18
C ILE A 41 -20.74 -19.99 -16.41
N SER A 42 -20.46 -21.09 -17.11
CA SER A 42 -19.63 -22.20 -16.62
C SER A 42 -18.20 -21.68 -16.39
N ALA A 43 -17.97 -21.07 -15.25
CA ALA A 43 -16.64 -20.84 -14.70
C ALA A 43 -16.23 -22.12 -13.96
N SER A 44 -15.09 -22.68 -14.34
CA SER A 44 -14.40 -23.63 -13.48
C SER A 44 -14.23 -22.96 -12.11
N ARG A 45 -14.90 -23.56 -11.12
CA ARG A 45 -14.94 -23.11 -9.74
C ARG A 45 -13.54 -23.26 -9.15
N SER A 46 -12.68 -22.26 -9.33
CA SER A 46 -11.48 -22.16 -8.50
C SER A 46 -11.94 -22.01 -7.05
N GLN A 47 -11.45 -22.90 -6.19
CA GLN A 47 -11.89 -23.06 -4.82
C GLN A 47 -11.78 -21.74 -4.03
N LYS A 48 -12.84 -21.46 -3.25
CA LYS A 48 -13.03 -20.32 -2.36
C LYS A 48 -12.03 -20.41 -1.17
N GLY A 49 -10.76 -20.11 -1.42
CA GLY A 49 -9.73 -19.96 -0.39
C GLY A 49 -9.55 -18.48 -0.02
N SER A 50 -9.27 -18.20 1.26
CA SER A 50 -8.91 -16.84 1.71
C SER A 50 -7.64 -16.36 1.00
N VAL A 51 -7.62 -15.09 0.59
CA VAL A 51 -6.45 -14.42 -0.01
C VAL A 51 -5.30 -14.26 0.99
N LEU A 52 -5.60 -14.39 2.30
CA LEU A 52 -4.65 -14.29 3.40
C LEU A 52 -3.73 -15.53 3.47
N TYR A 53 -2.49 -15.31 3.85
CA TYR A 53 -1.54 -16.34 4.26
C TYR A 53 -1.88 -16.87 5.65
N PRO A 54 -1.51 -18.12 6.00
CA PRO A 54 -1.76 -18.65 7.34
C PRO A 54 -1.14 -17.76 8.42
N PHE A 55 -1.93 -17.45 9.44
CA PHE A 55 -1.56 -16.61 10.58
C PHE A 55 -2.17 -17.16 11.88
N GLY A 56 -1.72 -16.61 13.01
CA GLY A 56 -2.21 -16.93 14.34
C GLY A 56 -1.31 -17.90 15.12
N TYR A 57 -1.66 -18.14 16.38
CA TYR A 57 -0.87 -18.98 17.29
C TYR A 57 -0.58 -20.39 16.74
N GLY A 58 -1.50 -20.96 15.96
CA GLY A 58 -1.35 -22.30 15.39
C GLY A 58 -0.22 -22.44 14.36
N VAL A 59 0.29 -21.34 13.82
CA VAL A 59 1.47 -21.30 12.93
C VAL A 59 2.69 -20.64 13.59
N GLY A 60 2.63 -20.41 14.90
CA GLY A 60 3.75 -19.88 15.69
C GLY A 60 3.91 -18.36 15.62
N ASP A 61 2.86 -17.62 15.27
CA ASP A 61 2.91 -16.16 15.25
C ASP A 61 3.07 -15.60 16.67
N ALA A 62 3.90 -14.56 16.80
CA ALA A 62 3.88 -13.66 17.95
C ALA A 62 2.75 -12.63 17.79
N THR A 63 2.45 -11.90 18.85
CA THR A 63 1.44 -10.83 18.84
C THR A 63 2.01 -9.54 19.40
N THR A 64 1.46 -8.41 18.93
CA THR A 64 1.63 -7.15 19.64
C THR A 64 0.83 -7.15 20.97
N PRO A 65 1.10 -6.20 21.88
CA PRO A 65 0.26 -5.99 23.05
C PRO A 65 -1.18 -5.61 22.70
N HIS A 66 -2.14 -6.04 23.52
CA HIS A 66 -3.53 -5.58 23.46
C HIS A 66 -3.66 -4.18 24.05
N GLU A 67 -3.29 -3.20 23.23
CA GLU A 67 -3.25 -1.78 23.55
C GLU A 67 -3.86 -0.97 22.41
N ASP A 68 -4.11 0.31 22.68
CA ASP A 68 -4.56 1.29 21.69
C ASP A 68 -3.44 1.51 20.66
N ASP A 69 -2.42 2.27 21.05
CA ASP A 69 -1.22 2.56 20.27
C ASP A 69 -0.08 1.55 20.53
N GLY A 70 -0.42 0.27 20.51
CA GLY A 70 0.53 -0.82 20.77
C GLY A 70 1.52 -1.05 19.62
N MET A 71 2.69 -1.57 19.94
CA MET A 71 3.76 -1.90 18.98
C MET A 71 4.54 -3.14 19.44
N SER A 72 5.06 -3.92 18.50
CA SER A 72 6.07 -4.92 18.80
C SER A 72 7.35 -4.28 19.38
N PRO A 73 8.21 -5.04 20.10
CA PRO A 73 9.61 -4.65 20.22
C PRO A 73 10.26 -4.55 18.83
N GLU A 74 11.48 -4.03 18.75
CA GLU A 74 12.29 -4.13 17.52
C GLU A 74 12.47 -5.61 17.16
N ILE A 75 12.13 -5.98 15.92
CA ILE A 75 12.24 -7.34 15.43
C ILE A 75 13.48 -7.42 14.52
N PRO A 76 14.57 -8.08 14.93
CA PRO A 76 15.71 -8.32 14.06
C PRO A 76 15.32 -9.28 12.95
N LEU A 77 15.69 -8.97 11.71
CA LEU A 77 15.42 -9.81 10.55
C LEU A 77 16.58 -10.78 10.33
N THR A 78 16.23 -12.05 10.11
CA THR A 78 17.23 -13.07 9.71
C THR A 78 17.57 -13.03 8.21
N GLU A 79 16.92 -12.15 7.44
CA GLU A 79 17.24 -11.85 6.05
C GLU A 79 17.21 -10.33 5.84
N THR A 80 18.09 -9.80 4.98
CA THR A 80 18.08 -8.36 4.70
C THR A 80 16.92 -8.04 3.75
N PHE A 81 16.03 -7.13 4.14
CA PHE A 81 14.96 -6.66 3.27
C PHE A 81 15.36 -5.37 2.57
N SER A 82 15.40 -5.35 1.24
CA SER A 82 15.71 -4.15 0.46
C SER A 82 14.42 -3.39 0.15
N PHE A 83 14.35 -2.11 0.52
CA PHE A 83 13.17 -1.28 0.29
C PHE A 83 13.62 0.09 -0.20
N TYR A 84 13.24 0.45 -1.43
CA TYR A 84 13.71 1.64 -2.14
C TYR A 84 15.25 1.76 -2.19
N GLY A 85 15.92 0.65 -2.51
CA GLY A 85 17.38 0.56 -2.60
C GLY A 85 18.10 0.59 -1.25
N ARG A 86 17.38 0.67 -0.14
CA ARG A 86 17.95 0.72 1.21
C ARG A 86 17.80 -0.63 1.92
N PRO A 87 18.89 -1.20 2.48
CA PRO A 87 18.81 -2.45 3.22
C PRO A 87 18.32 -2.22 4.65
N TYR A 88 17.34 -3.01 5.07
CA TYR A 88 16.83 -3.03 6.45
C TYR A 88 17.07 -4.39 7.09
N ARG A 89 17.49 -4.36 8.37
CA ARG A 89 17.80 -5.54 9.19
C ARG A 89 16.92 -5.67 10.42
N SER A 90 15.98 -4.76 10.59
CA SER A 90 14.97 -4.79 11.63
C SER A 90 13.71 -4.07 11.17
N LEU A 91 12.60 -4.41 11.80
CA LEU A 91 11.32 -3.76 11.62
C LEU A 91 10.51 -3.71 12.92
N TYR A 92 9.38 -3.02 12.88
CA TYR A 92 8.37 -2.97 13.92
C TYR A 92 7.00 -3.24 13.31
N VAL A 93 6.09 -3.85 14.09
CA VAL A 93 4.68 -4.05 13.73
C VAL A 93 3.80 -3.28 14.69
N ASN A 94 2.99 -2.37 14.16
CA ASN A 94 2.16 -1.45 14.93
C ASN A 94 0.67 -1.84 14.90
N ASN A 95 -0.05 -1.62 16.00
CA ASN A 95 -1.48 -1.89 16.09
C ASN A 95 -2.30 -1.11 15.06
N ASN A 96 -1.91 0.12 14.76
CA ASN A 96 -2.58 1.00 13.80
C ASN A 96 -2.34 0.64 12.33
N GLY A 97 -1.80 -0.54 12.00
CA GLY A 97 -1.78 -1.03 10.62
C GLY A 97 -0.54 -0.66 9.81
N VAL A 98 0.61 -0.53 10.49
CA VAL A 98 1.90 -0.15 9.89
C VAL A 98 2.99 -1.19 10.21
N VAL A 99 3.82 -1.51 9.21
CA VAL A 99 5.13 -2.16 9.37
C VAL A 99 6.21 -1.15 9.03
N SER A 100 7.00 -0.71 10.01
CA SER A 100 8.04 0.31 9.82
C SER A 100 9.44 -0.26 9.95
N PHE A 101 10.42 0.38 9.29
CA PHE A 101 11.81 -0.08 9.30
C PHE A 101 12.71 0.89 10.06
N GLY A 102 13.62 0.36 10.88
CA GLY A 102 14.61 1.13 11.65
C GLY A 102 14.05 1.93 12.83
N THR A 103 12.85 2.51 12.72
CA THR A 103 12.15 3.23 13.80
C THR A 103 10.67 2.85 13.84
N GLY A 104 10.09 2.87 15.03
CA GLY A 104 8.63 2.75 15.20
C GLY A 104 7.89 4.00 14.70
N VAL A 105 6.62 3.80 14.35
CA VAL A 105 5.64 4.85 13.97
C VAL A 105 4.52 4.81 15.03
N PRO A 106 4.53 5.72 16.03
CA PRO A 106 3.53 5.72 17.10
C PRO A 106 2.21 6.42 16.70
N GLU A 107 2.14 7.09 15.56
CA GLU A 107 1.01 7.91 15.18
C GLU A 107 -0.23 7.07 14.80
N PHE A 108 -1.39 7.41 15.37
CA PHE A 108 -2.69 6.81 15.05
C PHE A 108 -3.45 7.57 13.94
N THR A 109 -3.22 8.87 13.79
CA THR A 109 -3.82 9.67 12.72
C THR A 109 -3.05 9.46 11.42
N PRO A 110 -3.69 8.90 10.37
CA PRO A 110 -3.00 8.68 9.10
C PRO A 110 -2.74 10.00 8.40
N HIS A 111 -1.50 10.22 7.98
CA HIS A 111 -1.08 11.38 7.20
C HIS A 111 -0.89 11.03 5.72
N PRO A 112 -1.11 11.96 4.78
CA PRO A 112 -0.87 11.71 3.37
C PRO A 112 0.62 11.45 3.11
N PHE A 113 0.92 10.63 2.10
CA PHE A 113 2.29 10.46 1.62
C PHE A 113 2.68 11.53 0.60
N PRO A 114 3.97 11.93 0.53
CA PRO A 114 5.08 11.43 1.36
C PRO A 114 4.96 11.93 2.80
N LEU A 115 5.33 11.09 3.77
CA LEU A 115 5.31 11.47 5.18
C LEU A 115 6.61 12.16 5.56
N ASP A 116 6.52 13.39 6.08
CA ASP A 116 7.67 14.12 6.60
C ASP A 116 8.35 13.37 7.76
N GLY A 117 9.67 13.51 7.86
CA GLY A 117 10.45 12.97 8.98
C GLY A 117 11.11 11.62 8.70
N HIS A 118 11.33 11.29 7.42
CA HIS A 118 12.21 10.21 6.97
C HIS A 118 11.87 8.81 7.52
N ARG A 119 10.58 8.47 7.64
CA ARG A 119 10.14 7.16 8.15
C ARG A 119 9.81 6.20 7.00
N PRO A 120 10.62 5.15 6.76
CA PRO A 120 10.29 4.09 5.81
C PRO A 120 9.27 3.12 6.42
N PHE A 121 8.13 2.93 5.77
CA PHE A 121 7.15 1.96 6.23
C PHE A 121 6.19 1.49 5.14
N VAL A 122 5.55 0.35 5.42
CA VAL A 122 4.47 -0.24 4.67
C VAL A 122 3.19 -0.11 5.49
N ALA A 123 2.17 0.50 4.91
CA ALA A 123 0.86 0.67 5.51
C ALA A 123 -0.16 -0.17 4.73
N PRO A 124 -0.35 -1.47 5.05
CA PRO A 124 -1.47 -2.21 4.49
C PRO A 124 -2.80 -1.46 4.71
N TYR A 125 -3.01 -0.93 5.91
CA TYR A 125 -4.19 -0.16 6.28
C TYR A 125 -3.91 0.67 7.54
N TRP A 126 -3.30 1.84 7.39
CA TRP A 126 -2.98 2.71 8.53
C TRP A 126 -4.21 3.47 9.01
N ALA A 127 -4.69 3.15 10.19
CA ALA A 127 -5.81 3.79 10.87
C ALA A 127 -5.78 3.53 12.38
N ASP A 128 -6.53 4.32 13.13
CA ASP A 128 -6.64 4.29 14.59
C ASP A 128 -7.39 3.03 15.08
N VAL A 129 -6.62 1.96 15.30
CA VAL A 129 -7.06 0.61 15.69
C VAL A 129 -7.00 0.49 17.21
N ASP A 130 -8.00 -0.14 17.82
CA ASP A 130 -8.00 -0.40 19.26
C ASP A 130 -8.17 -1.88 19.59
N THR A 131 -7.05 -2.58 19.75
CA THR A 131 -7.06 -4.02 20.04
C THR A 131 -7.61 -4.37 21.43
N ARG A 132 -7.78 -3.40 22.34
CA ARG A 132 -8.41 -3.62 23.66
C ARG A 132 -9.88 -3.99 23.52
N LEU A 133 -10.51 -3.60 22.41
CA LEU A 133 -11.91 -3.90 22.09
C LEU A 133 -12.07 -5.26 21.37
N GLY A 134 -10.98 -5.90 20.98
CA GLY A 134 -10.95 -7.22 20.36
C GLY A 134 -10.01 -7.31 19.16
N GLY A 135 -9.94 -8.50 18.58
CA GLY A 135 -9.00 -8.80 17.50
C GLY A 135 -7.57 -8.98 17.99
N ASP A 136 -6.67 -9.28 17.06
CA ASP A 136 -5.26 -9.53 17.35
C ASP A 136 -4.41 -9.04 16.18
N VAL A 137 -3.17 -8.61 16.48
CA VAL A 137 -2.15 -8.34 15.46
C VAL A 137 -1.06 -9.39 15.57
N PHE A 138 -1.04 -10.30 14.60
CA PHE A 138 -0.12 -11.42 14.53
C PHE A 138 1.06 -11.10 13.62
N TYR A 139 2.24 -11.59 13.97
CA TYR A 139 3.40 -11.51 13.08
C TYR A 139 4.41 -12.65 13.25
N ARG A 140 5.13 -12.97 12.18
CA ARG A 140 6.32 -13.84 12.22
C ARG A 140 7.19 -13.64 10.98
N GLU A 141 8.45 -14.03 11.11
CA GLU A 141 9.26 -14.45 9.96
C GLU A 141 9.06 -15.95 9.65
N THR A 142 9.30 -16.35 8.40
CA THR A 142 9.22 -17.75 7.99
C THR A 142 10.13 -18.06 6.80
N ARG A 143 10.61 -19.30 6.78
CA ARG A 143 11.24 -19.95 5.61
C ARG A 143 10.49 -21.23 5.22
N ASP A 144 9.23 -21.36 5.64
CA ASP A 144 8.40 -22.52 5.32
C ASP A 144 8.27 -22.68 3.80
N PRO A 145 8.65 -23.84 3.23
CA PRO A 145 8.61 -24.05 1.78
C PRO A 145 7.22 -23.91 1.17
N ASN A 146 6.14 -24.24 1.89
CA ASN A 146 4.78 -24.10 1.36
C ASN A 146 4.37 -22.63 1.28
N VAL A 147 4.73 -21.84 2.29
CA VAL A 147 4.52 -20.38 2.28
C VAL A 147 5.31 -19.75 1.15
N LEU A 148 6.61 -20.05 1.03
CA LEU A 148 7.47 -19.48 -0.01
C LEU A 148 7.03 -19.89 -1.42
N ASN A 149 6.60 -21.14 -1.62
CA ASN A 149 6.03 -21.59 -2.89
C ASN A 149 4.73 -20.85 -3.24
N ARG A 150 3.93 -20.45 -2.24
CA ARG A 150 2.75 -19.61 -2.47
C ARG A 150 3.15 -18.17 -2.81
N VAL A 151 4.08 -17.57 -2.06
CA VAL A 151 4.63 -16.24 -2.35
C VAL A 151 5.10 -16.17 -3.79
N ARG A 152 5.85 -17.19 -4.22
CA ARG A 152 6.32 -17.27 -5.60
C ARG A 152 5.18 -17.17 -6.62
N ARG A 153 4.15 -18.02 -6.50
CA ARG A 153 3.00 -18.00 -7.42
C ARG A 153 2.28 -16.65 -7.41
N ASP A 154 2.26 -15.98 -6.25
CA ASP A 154 1.59 -14.71 -6.08
C ASP A 154 2.39 -13.53 -6.69
N ILE A 155 3.73 -13.62 -6.77
CA ILE A 155 4.58 -12.60 -7.41
C ILE A 155 4.85 -12.87 -8.91
N ASP A 156 4.69 -14.12 -9.37
CA ASP A 156 4.93 -14.52 -10.77
C ASP A 156 4.33 -13.53 -11.82
N PRO A 157 3.12 -12.94 -11.63
CA PRO A 157 2.56 -11.99 -12.60
C PRO A 157 3.36 -10.69 -12.79
N ILE A 158 4.18 -10.30 -11.82
CA ILE A 158 4.93 -9.03 -11.84
C ILE A 158 6.45 -9.21 -12.02
N THR A 159 6.94 -10.45 -12.05
CA THR A 159 8.35 -10.76 -12.27
C THR A 159 8.65 -10.99 -13.75
N ASP A 160 9.83 -10.56 -14.22
CA ASP A 160 10.29 -10.87 -15.57
C ASP A 160 10.84 -12.32 -15.61
N PRO A 161 10.34 -13.18 -16.52
CA PRO A 161 10.86 -14.55 -16.67
C PRO A 161 12.35 -14.65 -16.97
N ILE A 162 12.99 -13.57 -17.44
CA ILE A 162 14.41 -13.50 -17.83
C ILE A 162 15.29 -13.15 -16.62
N GLU A 163 14.75 -12.56 -15.56
CA GLU A 163 15.53 -12.17 -14.40
C GLU A 163 16.14 -13.38 -13.66
N PRO A 164 17.40 -13.30 -13.20
CA PRO A 164 18.01 -14.36 -12.42
C PRO A 164 17.25 -14.55 -11.11
N ASP A 165 16.45 -15.61 -11.10
CA ASP A 165 15.75 -16.21 -9.97
C ASP A 165 15.34 -15.26 -8.81
N PRO A 166 14.29 -14.44 -8.98
CA PRO A 166 13.78 -13.57 -7.92
C PRO A 166 13.10 -14.35 -6.78
N LYS A 167 13.23 -15.69 -6.73
CA LYS A 167 12.60 -16.58 -5.75
C LYS A 167 12.90 -16.13 -4.33
N PRO A 168 11.89 -15.64 -3.58
CA PRO A 168 12.08 -15.32 -2.18
C PRO A 168 12.45 -16.57 -1.39
N THR A 169 13.48 -16.46 -0.56
CA THR A 169 13.95 -17.50 0.36
C THR A 169 13.49 -17.24 1.79
N TRP A 170 12.87 -16.09 2.03
CA TRP A 170 12.39 -15.63 3.31
C TRP A 170 11.13 -14.79 3.13
N ALA A 171 10.23 -14.86 4.12
CA ALA A 171 9.08 -13.97 4.21
C ALA A 171 8.81 -13.53 5.66
N PHE A 172 8.28 -12.34 5.83
CA PHE A 172 7.67 -11.85 7.07
C PHE A 172 6.20 -11.56 6.82
N ILE A 173 5.34 -12.02 7.72
CA ILE A 173 3.89 -11.88 7.61
C ILE A 173 3.40 -11.15 8.85
N ALA A 174 2.66 -10.06 8.66
CA ALA A 174 1.92 -9.35 9.69
C ALA A 174 0.44 -9.31 9.32
N THR A 175 -0.44 -9.71 10.25
CA THR A 175 -1.89 -9.77 10.03
C THR A 175 -2.61 -9.06 11.17
N TRP A 176 -3.46 -8.11 10.83
CA TRP A 176 -4.43 -7.52 11.73
C TRP A 176 -5.72 -8.31 11.53
N ASP A 177 -6.07 -9.16 12.49
CA ASP A 177 -7.22 -10.06 12.43
C ASP A 177 -8.39 -9.50 13.24
N ARG A 178 -9.50 -9.20 12.56
CA ARG A 178 -10.73 -8.66 13.15
C ARG A 178 -10.50 -7.50 14.13
N VAL A 179 -9.68 -6.53 13.73
CA VAL A 179 -9.37 -5.38 14.57
C VAL A 179 -10.47 -4.31 14.48
N PRO A 180 -10.99 -3.81 15.61
CA PRO A 180 -11.93 -2.69 15.64
C PRO A 180 -11.19 -1.35 15.62
N PHE A 181 -11.94 -0.26 15.48
CA PHE A 181 -11.41 1.10 15.53
C PHE A 181 -11.50 1.71 16.92
N TYR A 182 -10.64 2.69 17.20
CA TYR A 182 -10.67 3.44 18.45
C TYR A 182 -12.03 4.11 18.68
N GLY A 183 -12.59 3.86 19.86
CA GLY A 183 -13.90 4.38 20.27
C GLY A 183 -15.10 3.69 19.63
N ALA A 184 -14.93 2.49 19.08
CA ALA A 184 -16.02 1.73 18.49
C ALA A 184 -17.15 1.44 19.49
N ALA A 185 -18.34 1.92 19.17
CA ALA A 185 -19.61 1.52 19.75
C ALA A 185 -20.38 0.62 18.76
N SER A 186 -19.66 -0.33 18.14
CA SER A 186 -20.16 -1.26 17.13
C SER A 186 -19.35 -2.57 17.16
N ASN A 187 -19.80 -3.57 16.41
CA ASN A 187 -19.09 -4.85 16.21
C ASN A 187 -18.30 -4.92 14.90
N LYS A 188 -18.07 -3.77 14.26
CA LYS A 188 -17.37 -3.69 12.96
C LYS A 188 -15.89 -3.93 13.13
N VAL A 189 -15.32 -4.75 12.26
CA VAL A 189 -13.92 -5.12 12.33
C VAL A 189 -13.29 -5.16 10.94
N ASN A 190 -11.97 -4.92 10.89
CA ASN A 190 -11.18 -5.04 9.68
C ASN A 190 -10.22 -6.22 9.80
N THR A 191 -9.96 -6.91 8.68
CA THR A 191 -8.92 -7.94 8.57
C THR A 191 -8.05 -7.66 7.36
N PHE A 192 -6.75 -7.49 7.57
CA PHE A 192 -5.79 -7.18 6.50
C PHE A 192 -4.39 -7.71 6.85
N GLN A 193 -3.55 -7.87 5.84
CA GLN A 193 -2.25 -8.54 5.98
C GLN A 193 -1.19 -7.93 5.06
N ALA A 194 0.01 -7.77 5.60
CA ALA A 194 1.22 -7.48 4.83
C ALA A 194 2.13 -8.71 4.83
N VAL A 195 2.67 -9.05 3.65
CA VAL A 195 3.72 -10.05 3.47
C VAL A 195 4.91 -9.37 2.82
N LEU A 196 6.03 -9.31 3.52
CA LEU A 196 7.33 -8.92 2.99
C LEU A 196 8.04 -10.19 2.55
N ALA A 197 8.59 -10.23 1.34
CA ALA A 197 9.31 -11.40 0.86
C ALA A 197 10.59 -10.98 0.14
N THR A 198 11.69 -11.70 0.37
CA THR A 198 12.97 -11.37 -0.25
C THR A 198 13.86 -12.60 -0.40
N ASN A 199 14.84 -12.50 -1.31
CA ASN A 199 15.98 -13.41 -1.41
C ASN A 199 17.29 -12.77 -0.88
N GLY A 200 17.20 -11.62 -0.21
CA GLY A 200 18.33 -10.80 0.25
C GLY A 200 18.76 -9.72 -0.76
N VAL A 201 18.24 -9.76 -1.99
CA VAL A 201 18.52 -8.78 -3.05
C VAL A 201 17.20 -8.20 -3.58
N THR A 202 16.38 -9.05 -4.20
CA THR A 202 15.07 -8.68 -4.75
C THR A 202 14.02 -8.81 -3.67
N SER A 203 13.17 -7.78 -3.53
CA SER A 203 12.24 -7.69 -2.40
C SER A 203 10.84 -7.35 -2.91
N PHE A 204 9.83 -7.95 -2.28
CA PHE A 204 8.44 -7.84 -2.66
C PHE A 204 7.56 -7.53 -1.45
N ILE A 205 6.46 -6.82 -1.72
CA ILE A 205 5.37 -6.61 -0.78
C ILE A 205 4.11 -7.21 -1.40
N ILE A 206 3.41 -8.05 -0.64
CA ILE A 206 2.04 -8.48 -0.93
C ILE A 206 1.14 -7.94 0.16
N LEU A 207 0.11 -7.19 -0.22
CA LEU A 207 -0.94 -6.70 0.68
C LEU A 207 -2.22 -7.47 0.37
N ASN A 208 -2.79 -8.11 1.38
CA ASN A 208 -4.00 -8.91 1.26
C ASN A 208 -5.09 -8.35 2.19
N TYR A 209 -6.33 -8.29 1.69
CA TYR A 209 -7.45 -7.69 2.40
C TYR A 209 -8.60 -8.70 2.54
N GLY A 210 -9.01 -8.93 3.78
CA GLY A 210 -10.20 -9.70 4.13
C GLY A 210 -11.43 -8.79 4.22
N ASP A 211 -12.16 -8.88 5.32
CA ASP A 211 -13.30 -7.99 5.58
C ASP A 211 -12.81 -6.59 5.95
N ILE A 212 -13.41 -5.56 5.35
CA ILE A 212 -13.14 -4.15 5.63
C ILE A 212 -14.49 -3.46 5.84
N GLU A 213 -14.80 -3.07 7.06
CA GLU A 213 -16.11 -2.58 7.50
C GLU A 213 -16.10 -1.15 8.04
N TRP A 214 -14.91 -0.62 8.35
CA TRP A 214 -14.72 0.72 8.89
C TRP A 214 -13.49 1.39 8.27
N THR A 215 -13.43 2.72 8.30
CA THR A 215 -12.32 3.53 7.76
C THR A 215 -11.60 4.40 8.77
N THR A 216 -12.25 4.76 9.87
CA THR A 216 -11.84 5.89 10.71
C THR A 216 -12.22 5.67 12.18
N GLY A 217 -11.28 5.89 13.10
CA GLY A 217 -11.53 5.96 14.54
C GLY A 217 -12.12 7.31 14.99
N ILE A 218 -12.71 7.37 16.20
CA ILE A 218 -13.41 8.58 16.65
C ILE A 218 -12.48 9.78 16.88
N ALA A 219 -11.21 9.54 17.26
CA ALA A 219 -10.21 10.60 17.41
C ALA A 219 -9.93 11.31 16.08
N ASN A 220 -10.22 10.63 14.97
CA ASN A 220 -10.08 11.10 13.60
C ASN A 220 -11.41 11.54 12.99
N GLN A 221 -12.39 11.91 13.83
CA GLN A 221 -13.74 12.37 13.45
C GLN A 221 -14.61 11.29 12.78
N GLY A 222 -14.31 10.01 13.02
CA GLY A 222 -15.16 8.90 12.62
C GLY A 222 -16.44 8.83 13.47
N ASP A 223 -17.51 8.32 12.87
CA ASP A 223 -18.74 8.02 13.59
C ASP A 223 -18.57 6.75 14.47
N PRO A 224 -18.96 6.79 15.77
CA PRO A 224 -18.69 5.69 16.70
C PRO A 224 -19.44 4.38 16.38
N HIS A 225 -20.55 4.42 15.63
CA HIS A 225 -21.36 3.24 15.33
C HIS A 225 -21.05 2.62 13.97
N THR A 226 -20.48 3.40 13.05
CA THR A 226 -20.19 2.97 11.69
C THR A 226 -18.71 2.91 11.39
N GLY A 227 -17.87 3.65 12.12
CA GLY A 227 -16.44 3.79 11.85
C GLY A 227 -16.16 4.50 10.52
N LEU A 228 -17.11 5.30 10.03
CA LEU A 228 -17.04 6.01 8.75
C LEU A 228 -16.97 7.52 8.96
N GLY A 229 -16.55 8.24 7.92
CA GLY A 229 -16.38 9.70 7.95
C GLY A 229 -14.98 10.12 8.40
N GLY A 230 -14.82 11.39 8.77
CA GLY A 230 -13.56 11.92 9.29
C GLY A 230 -12.36 11.77 8.34
N ILE A 231 -11.21 11.37 8.90
CA ILE A 231 -9.95 11.11 8.16
C ILE A 231 -9.82 9.59 7.90
N PRO A 232 -10.09 9.11 6.68
CA PRO A 232 -10.02 7.68 6.37
C PRO A 232 -8.59 7.15 6.40
N ALA A 233 -8.49 5.83 6.55
CA ALA A 233 -7.25 5.09 6.53
C ALA A 233 -6.32 5.40 5.33
N GLN A 234 -5.02 5.24 5.55
CA GLN A 234 -3.97 5.38 4.53
C GLN A 234 -3.42 3.99 4.16
N ALA A 235 -3.47 3.63 2.88
CA ALA A 235 -2.96 2.35 2.38
C ALA A 235 -1.91 2.56 1.28
N GLY A 236 -0.77 1.89 1.39
CA GLY A 236 0.37 2.04 0.50
C GLY A 236 1.71 1.88 1.22
N PHE A 237 2.73 2.61 0.79
CA PHE A 237 4.05 2.60 1.43
C PHE A 237 4.83 3.89 1.16
N ASN A 238 5.71 4.25 2.08
CA ASN A 238 6.53 5.47 2.07
C ASN A 238 8.01 5.08 2.18
N SER A 239 8.87 5.58 1.30
CA SER A 239 10.31 5.22 1.26
C SER A 239 11.11 5.80 2.43
N GLY A 240 10.60 6.86 3.07
CA GLY A 240 11.34 7.65 4.05
C GLY A 240 12.39 8.60 3.46
N ASP A 241 12.37 8.88 2.14
CA ASP A 241 13.25 9.89 1.51
C ASP A 241 12.51 11.17 1.11
N ASP A 242 11.27 11.34 1.59
CA ASP A 242 10.35 12.45 1.32
C ASP A 242 9.97 12.65 -0.16
N VAL A 243 10.41 11.76 -1.05
CA VAL A 243 10.17 11.85 -2.49
C VAL A 243 9.35 10.66 -2.99
N HIS A 244 9.73 9.46 -2.61
CA HIS A 244 9.18 8.24 -3.17
C HIS A 244 8.15 7.58 -2.25
N TYR A 245 6.99 7.27 -2.80
CA TYR A 245 5.90 6.63 -2.08
C TYR A 245 4.91 6.02 -3.08
N TYR A 246 3.99 5.21 -2.56
CA TYR A 246 2.87 4.70 -3.34
C TYR A 246 1.59 4.78 -2.51
N ASN A 247 0.51 5.25 -3.13
CA ASN A 247 -0.83 5.22 -2.57
C ASN A 247 -1.67 4.16 -3.30
N ILE A 248 -2.28 3.25 -2.56
CA ILE A 248 -3.31 2.39 -3.16
C ILE A 248 -4.52 3.26 -3.54
N PRO A 249 -5.11 3.09 -4.74
CA PRO A 249 -6.33 3.78 -5.15
C PRO A 249 -7.44 3.71 -4.10
N GLY A 250 -7.97 4.87 -3.73
CA GLY A 250 -8.98 5.03 -2.69
C GLY A 250 -8.41 5.34 -1.30
N SER A 251 -7.10 5.23 -1.09
CA SER A 251 -6.43 5.65 0.15
C SER A 251 -6.84 7.07 0.58
N ARG A 252 -7.03 7.29 1.88
CA ARG A 252 -7.47 8.56 2.47
C ARG A 252 -8.83 9.08 1.98
N THR A 253 -9.64 8.21 1.38
CA THR A 253 -11.01 8.52 0.96
C THR A 253 -11.97 7.41 1.41
N ALA A 254 -13.28 7.68 1.40
CA ALA A 254 -14.30 6.66 1.69
C ALA A 254 -14.25 5.45 0.74
N ALA A 255 -13.61 5.58 -0.44
CA ALA A 255 -13.46 4.49 -1.39
C ALA A 255 -12.55 3.35 -0.87
N ILE A 256 -11.72 3.61 0.15
CA ILE A 256 -10.85 2.58 0.75
C ILE A 256 -11.63 1.40 1.34
N LEU A 257 -12.93 1.56 1.66
CA LEU A 257 -13.80 0.44 2.04
C LEU A 257 -13.83 -0.69 0.98
N ARG A 258 -13.56 -0.37 -0.29
CA ARG A 258 -13.55 -1.34 -1.39
C ARG A 258 -12.17 -1.92 -1.68
N ILE A 259 -11.16 -1.69 -0.83
CA ILE A 259 -9.79 -2.17 -1.06
C ILE A 259 -9.69 -3.69 -1.17
N ASN A 260 -10.60 -4.44 -0.53
CA ASN A 260 -10.74 -5.88 -0.67
C ASN A 260 -11.38 -6.35 -2.01
N GLN A 261 -11.79 -5.40 -2.86
CA GLN A 261 -12.40 -5.66 -4.17
C GLN A 261 -11.50 -5.22 -5.34
N THR A 262 -10.46 -4.44 -5.06
CA THR A 262 -9.51 -3.91 -6.05
C THR A 262 -8.20 -4.71 -6.06
N SER A 263 -7.40 -4.56 -7.12
CA SER A 263 -6.13 -5.28 -7.31
C SER A 263 -5.30 -4.68 -8.45
N ASN A 264 -3.97 -4.83 -8.38
CA ASN A 264 -3.06 -4.62 -9.51
C ASN A 264 -2.60 -5.93 -10.20
N VAL A 265 -3.00 -7.10 -9.67
CA VAL A 265 -2.64 -8.43 -10.21
C VAL A 265 -3.86 -9.26 -10.60
N GLY A 266 -5.05 -8.65 -10.63
CA GLY A 266 -6.29 -9.32 -11.03
C GLY A 266 -6.87 -10.29 -9.99
N ILE A 267 -6.34 -10.31 -8.77
CA ILE A 267 -6.86 -11.12 -7.65
C ILE A 267 -7.49 -10.17 -6.63
N ARG A 268 -8.82 -10.22 -6.47
CA ARG A 268 -9.56 -9.29 -5.57
C ARG A 268 -8.96 -9.27 -4.18
N GLY A 269 -8.70 -8.07 -3.68
CA GLY A 269 -8.14 -7.85 -2.35
C GLY A 269 -6.66 -8.22 -2.24
N ARG A 270 -5.95 -8.39 -3.36
CA ARG A 270 -4.51 -8.60 -3.39
C ARG A 270 -3.81 -7.52 -4.20
N TRP A 271 -2.76 -6.97 -3.60
CA TRP A 271 -1.85 -6.03 -4.24
C TRP A 271 -0.43 -6.54 -4.10
N VAL A 272 0.35 -6.51 -5.19
CA VAL A 272 1.70 -7.08 -5.23
C VAL A 272 2.66 -6.09 -5.85
N PHE A 273 3.80 -5.86 -5.20
CA PHE A 273 4.80 -4.88 -5.62
C PHE A 273 6.19 -5.48 -5.49
N ARG A 274 7.06 -5.17 -6.46
CA ARG A 274 8.51 -5.31 -6.29
C ARG A 274 9.06 -4.00 -5.74
N VAL A 275 9.87 -4.04 -4.68
CA VAL A 275 10.23 -2.86 -3.88
C VAL A 275 11.72 -2.65 -3.63
N ASP A 276 12.59 -3.52 -4.13
CA ASP A 276 14.05 -3.36 -4.01
C ASP A 276 14.58 -2.13 -4.74
N GLU A 277 14.01 -1.75 -5.89
CA GLU A 277 14.40 -0.56 -6.68
C GLU A 277 13.16 0.22 -7.15
N PHE A 278 12.12 0.30 -6.33
CA PHE A 278 10.88 0.95 -6.72
C PHE A 278 11.06 2.47 -6.82
N THR A 279 10.62 3.05 -7.94
CA THR A 279 10.83 4.48 -8.25
C THR A 279 9.54 5.24 -8.46
N ALA A 280 8.36 4.64 -8.27
CA ALA A 280 7.11 5.38 -8.45
C ALA A 280 7.01 6.50 -7.41
N THR A 281 6.68 7.69 -7.91
CA THR A 281 6.36 8.90 -7.14
C THR A 281 4.88 9.28 -7.23
N GLU A 282 4.05 8.47 -7.91
CA GLU A 282 2.66 8.81 -8.19
C GLU A 282 1.69 8.45 -7.06
N GLY A 283 0.88 9.44 -6.68
CA GLY A 283 -0.40 9.26 -5.98
C GLY A 283 -1.46 8.59 -6.88
N PRO A 284 -2.70 8.38 -6.39
CA PRO A 284 -3.74 7.73 -7.18
C PRO A 284 -3.98 8.48 -8.51
N PRO A 285 -4.50 7.83 -9.57
CA PRO A 285 -5.07 8.57 -10.70
C PRO A 285 -6.07 9.56 -10.12
N GLY A 286 -5.83 10.85 -10.40
CA GLY A 286 -6.64 11.94 -9.86
C GLY A 286 -8.12 11.62 -10.02
N SER A 287 -8.92 12.00 -9.03
CA SER A 287 -10.37 12.09 -9.20
C SER A 287 -10.67 12.68 -10.58
N PRO A 288 -11.64 12.15 -11.35
CA PRO A 288 -12.04 12.80 -12.57
C PRO A 288 -12.29 14.28 -12.27
N PRO A 289 -11.79 15.21 -13.09
CA PRO A 289 -12.06 16.63 -12.87
C PRO A 289 -13.58 16.78 -12.71
N ASP A 290 -13.99 17.58 -11.71
CA ASP A 290 -15.39 17.98 -11.58
C ASP A 290 -15.91 18.32 -12.98
N PRO A 291 -17.14 17.88 -13.35
CA PRO A 291 -17.69 18.24 -14.63
C PRO A 291 -17.60 19.74 -14.74
N ILE A 292 -16.82 20.21 -15.73
CA ILE A 292 -16.64 21.62 -16.03
C ILE A 292 -18.03 22.24 -15.95
N THR A 293 -18.27 23.05 -14.92
CA THR A 293 -19.41 23.95 -14.94
C THR A 293 -19.12 24.85 -16.14
N GLY A 294 -19.78 24.55 -17.26
CA GLY A 294 -19.71 25.37 -18.46
C GLY A 294 -19.95 26.82 -18.09
N PRO A 295 -19.43 27.77 -18.88
CA PRO A 295 -19.55 29.19 -18.57
C PRO A 295 -21.02 29.50 -18.23
N GLN A 296 -21.24 30.04 -17.03
CA GLN A 296 -22.53 30.59 -16.70
C GLN A 296 -22.80 31.70 -17.71
N ASN A 297 -23.74 31.46 -18.61
CA ASN A 297 -24.32 32.53 -19.40
C ASN A 297 -24.88 33.57 -18.41
N PRO A 298 -24.56 34.87 -18.55
CA PRO A 298 -25.24 35.88 -17.78
C PRO A 298 -26.73 35.76 -18.04
N ILE A 299 -27.52 35.70 -16.96
CA ILE A 299 -28.96 35.86 -17.03
C ILE A 299 -29.18 37.28 -17.54
N GLU A 300 -29.70 37.43 -18.76
CA GLU A 300 -30.25 38.70 -19.23
C GLU A 300 -31.50 38.98 -18.39
N ASP A 301 -31.46 40.06 -17.60
CA ASP A 301 -32.64 40.59 -16.93
C ASP A 301 -33.69 41.00 -17.96
N PRO A 302 -34.98 40.60 -17.79
CA PRO A 302 -36.02 41.08 -18.67
C PRO A 302 -36.28 42.57 -18.41
N ILE A 303 -36.09 43.35 -19.48
CA ILE A 303 -36.48 44.76 -19.60
C ILE A 303 -37.95 44.90 -19.18
N THR A 304 -38.21 45.58 -18.05
CA THR A 304 -39.50 46.23 -17.80
C THR A 304 -39.45 47.65 -18.33
N SER A 305 -40.27 47.89 -19.34
CA SER A 305 -40.62 49.21 -19.87
C SER A 305 -41.21 50.14 -18.82
N LEU A 306 -40.72 51.39 -18.78
CA LEU A 306 -41.51 52.62 -18.67
C LEU A 306 -40.74 53.76 -19.36
#